data_AF-A0A5F2G9N3-F1
#
_entry.id   AF-A0A5F2G9N3-F1
#
_cell.length_a   1.000
_cell.length_b   1.000
_cell.length_c   1.000
_cell.angle_alpha   90.00
_cell.angle_beta   90.00
_cell.angle_gamma   90.00
#
_symmetry.space_group_name_H-M   'P 1'
#
loop_
_entity.id
_entity.type
_entity.pdbx_description
1 polymer ?
#
loop_
_entity_poly.entity_id
_entity_poly.type
_entity_poly.pdbx_seq_one_letter_code
_entity_poly.pdbx_strand_id
1 'polypeptide(L)'
;MRSLIDPPGFWLSSLTKRIPDSDVVPLTSRVGAEIRGVRLGGDLSDAAIAAINQLLLKHKVIFFRGQEHLDDAEQELFARRLGNLVPHPTQGPAAGTASILNLDSGRGGGRADQWH
;
A
#
# COMPACT_ATOMS: atom_id res chain seq x y z
N MET A 1 -52.41 -5.06 12.59
CA MET A 1 -52.00 -6.34 11.97
C MET A 1 -50.87 -6.04 11.01
N ARG A 2 -49.70 -6.66 11.22
CA ARG A 2 -48.40 -6.54 10.51
C ARG A 2 -47.66 -5.19 10.60
N SER A 3 -46.78 -5.16 11.61
CA SER A 3 -45.52 -4.43 11.66
C SER A 3 -44.60 -4.86 10.51
N LEU A 4 -43.98 -3.88 9.84
CA LEU A 4 -42.79 -4.07 9.01
C LEU A 4 -41.73 -3.13 9.57
N ILE A 5 -40.71 -3.76 10.16
CA ILE A 5 -39.52 -3.13 10.71
C ILE A 5 -38.59 -2.88 9.51
N ASP A 6 -38.26 -1.62 9.27
CA ASP A 6 -37.11 -1.27 8.42
C ASP A 6 -35.82 -1.70 9.15
N PRO A 7 -34.89 -2.44 8.52
CA PRO A 7 -33.63 -2.77 9.15
C PRO A 7 -32.68 -1.56 9.11
N PRO A 8 -31.83 -1.36 10.15
CA PRO A 8 -30.91 -0.24 10.17
C PRO A 8 -29.75 -0.48 9.19
N GLY A 9 -29.71 0.39 8.19
CA GLY A 9 -28.55 0.96 7.50
C GLY A 9 -27.25 0.16 7.40
N PHE A 10 -26.87 -0.18 6.17
CA PHE A 10 -25.49 -0.06 5.65
C PHE A 10 -25.58 0.04 4.13
N TRP A 11 -25.95 1.21 3.62
CA TRP A 11 -25.77 1.51 2.20
C TRP A 11 -24.28 1.73 1.95
N LEU A 12 -23.68 0.85 1.13
CA LEU A 12 -22.33 0.97 0.59
C LEU A 12 -22.19 2.30 -0.15
N SER A 13 -21.77 3.30 0.58
CA SER A 13 -21.33 4.56 0.04
C SER A 13 -19.95 4.36 -0.56
N SER A 14 -19.91 4.17 -1.88
CA SER A 14 -18.69 4.33 -2.69
C SER A 14 -18.34 5.82 -2.84
N LEU A 15 -18.32 6.55 -1.71
CA LEU A 15 -17.79 7.90 -1.62
C LEU A 15 -16.32 7.76 -1.23
N THR A 16 -15.43 8.24 -2.11
CA THR A 16 -14.00 8.47 -1.89
C THR A 16 -13.52 8.13 -0.47
N LYS A 17 -13.01 6.91 -0.29
CA LYS A 17 -12.45 6.48 1.00
C LYS A 17 -11.22 7.33 1.30
N ARG A 18 -11.42 8.45 1.97
CA ARG A 18 -10.36 9.28 2.52
C ARG A 18 -9.75 8.52 3.69
N ILE A 19 -8.44 8.53 3.79
CA ILE A 19 -7.71 8.01 4.95
C ILE A 19 -7.91 9.04 6.08
N PRO A 20 -8.60 8.69 7.18
CA PRO A 20 -8.78 9.60 8.30
C PRO A 20 -7.43 9.96 8.94
N ASP A 21 -7.29 11.17 9.46
CA ASP A 21 -6.07 11.57 10.18
C ASP A 21 -5.81 10.69 11.42
N SER A 22 -6.87 10.15 12.04
CA SER A 22 -6.75 9.21 13.16
C SER A 22 -6.09 7.88 12.78
N ASP A 23 -6.10 7.54 11.49
CA ASP A 23 -5.50 6.31 10.96
C ASP A 23 -4.06 6.52 10.50
N VAL A 24 -3.55 7.76 10.56
CA VAL A 24 -2.16 8.11 10.24
C VAL A 24 -1.41 8.31 11.54
N VAL A 25 -0.51 7.39 11.86
CA VAL A 25 0.28 7.41 13.10
C VAL A 25 1.72 7.76 12.79
N PRO A 26 2.18 9.00 13.07
CA PRO A 26 3.57 9.38 12.87
C PRO A 26 4.52 8.52 13.70
N LEU A 27 5.63 8.09 13.11
CA LEU A 27 6.64 7.28 13.80
C LEU A 27 7.75 8.13 14.43
N THR A 28 8.08 9.27 13.82
CA THR A 28 9.04 10.24 14.34
C THR A 28 8.53 11.65 14.14
N SER A 29 9.28 12.65 14.62
CA SER A 29 8.95 14.07 14.44
C SER A 29 9.11 14.57 13.01
N ARG A 30 9.87 13.87 12.14
CA ARG A 30 10.20 14.36 10.79
C ARG A 30 9.80 13.43 9.66
N VAL A 31 9.98 12.12 9.82
CA VAL A 31 9.74 11.12 8.77
C VAL A 31 9.06 9.88 9.33
N GLY A 32 8.34 9.16 8.48
CA GLY A 32 7.67 7.92 8.85
C GLY A 32 6.26 8.13 9.37
N ALA A 33 5.31 7.38 8.82
CA ALA A 33 3.99 7.16 9.40
C ALA A 33 3.50 5.73 9.11
N GLU A 34 2.79 5.13 10.06
CA GLU A 34 1.96 3.96 9.82
C GLU A 34 0.57 4.42 9.37
N ILE A 35 0.05 3.83 8.30
CA ILE A 35 -1.31 4.04 7.81
C ILE A 35 -2.14 2.80 8.13
N ARG A 36 -3.22 2.99 8.89
CA ARG A 36 -4.12 1.94 9.37
C ARG A 36 -5.39 1.85 8.51
N GLY A 37 -6.09 0.72 8.61
CA GLY A 37 -7.41 0.54 7.96
C GLY A 37 -7.40 0.48 6.43
N VAL A 38 -6.21 0.38 5.82
CA VAL A 38 -6.01 0.27 4.38
C VAL A 38 -5.46 -1.11 4.03
N ARG A 39 -6.21 -1.82 3.18
CA ARG A 39 -5.74 -3.03 2.49
C ARG A 39 -5.23 -2.62 1.12
N LEU A 40 -3.96 -2.90 0.82
CA LEU A 40 -3.33 -2.55 -0.46
C LEU A 40 -3.80 -3.49 -1.56
N GLY A 41 -3.89 -2.97 -2.78
CA GLY A 41 -4.32 -3.74 -3.94
C GLY A 41 -4.42 -2.87 -5.19
N GLY A 42 -4.51 -3.54 -6.34
CA GLY A 42 -4.70 -2.88 -7.63
C GLY A 42 -6.06 -2.23 -7.83
N ASP A 43 -7.04 -2.57 -6.98
CA ASP A 43 -8.44 -2.15 -7.04
C ASP A 43 -8.75 -0.92 -6.17
N LEU A 44 -7.76 -0.34 -5.49
CA LEU A 44 -7.94 0.89 -4.71
C LEU A 44 -8.53 2.01 -5.58
N SER A 45 -9.45 2.81 -5.03
CA SER A 45 -9.96 3.98 -5.76
C SER A 45 -8.84 5.00 -6.04
N ASP A 46 -8.96 5.78 -7.12
CA ASP A 46 -7.98 6.84 -7.44
C ASP A 46 -7.84 7.86 -6.31
N ALA A 47 -8.92 8.15 -5.58
CA ALA A 47 -8.88 9.03 -4.41
C ALA A 47 -8.04 8.45 -3.26
N ALA A 48 -8.11 7.13 -3.03
CA ALA A 48 -7.29 6.47 -2.03
C ALA A 48 -5.80 6.51 -2.44
N ILE A 49 -5.50 6.24 -3.71
CA ILE A 49 -4.13 6.34 -4.25
C ILE A 49 -3.58 7.77 -4.13
N ALA A 50 -4.39 8.78 -4.46
CA ALA A 50 -4.01 10.17 -4.30
C ALA A 50 -3.73 10.53 -2.82
N ALA A 51 -4.56 10.04 -1.89
CA ALA A 51 -4.34 10.24 -0.46
C ALA A 51 -3.05 9.55 0.04
N ILE A 52 -2.80 8.31 -0.39
CA ILE A 52 -1.55 7.58 -0.09
C ILE A 52 -0.34 8.37 -0.59
N ASN A 53 -0.39 8.88 -1.83
CA ASN A 53 0.71 9.66 -2.40
C ASN A 53 0.93 10.97 -1.63
N GLN A 54 -0.13 11.69 -1.23
CA GLN A 54 0.00 12.88 -0.39
C GLN A 54 0.64 12.57 0.97
N LEU A 55 0.25 11.46 1.60
CA LEU A 55 0.83 11.01 2.86
C LEU A 55 2.30 10.60 2.68
N LEU A 56 2.64 9.92 1.59
CA LEU A 56 4.04 9.61 1.24
C LEU A 56 4.87 10.88 1.07
N LEU A 57 4.38 11.88 0.33
CA LEU A 57 5.09 13.15 0.14
C LEU A 57 5.29 13.91 1.46
N LYS A 58 4.31 13.87 2.36
CA LYS A 58 4.37 14.49 3.69
C LYS A 58 5.35 13.78 4.62
N HIS A 59 5.25 12.45 4.72
CA HIS A 59 5.96 11.64 5.72
C HIS A 59 7.25 10.99 5.20
N LYS A 60 7.54 11.09 3.90
CA LYS A 60 8.71 10.56 3.16
C LYS A 60 8.77 9.03 3.06
N VAL A 61 8.37 8.33 4.12
CA VAL A 61 8.23 6.88 4.17
C VAL A 61 6.93 6.56 4.91
N ILE A 62 6.18 5.59 4.40
CA ILE A 62 4.92 5.14 4.99
C ILE A 62 4.89 3.62 5.08
N PHE A 63 4.19 3.11 6.10
CA PHE A 63 4.09 1.69 6.39
C PHE A 63 2.63 1.26 6.44
N PHE A 64 2.36 0.08 5.91
CA PHE A 64 1.06 -0.61 6.02
C PHE A 64 1.30 -1.94 6.73
N ARG A 65 0.42 -2.27 7.69
CA ARG A 65 0.47 -3.55 8.43
C ARG A 65 -0.63 -4.49 7.93
N GLY A 66 -0.51 -5.78 8.19
CA GLY A 66 -1.55 -6.77 7.88
C GLY A 66 -1.78 -6.95 6.37
N GLN A 67 -0.69 -7.03 5.60
CA GLN A 67 -0.73 -7.19 4.14
C GLN A 67 -0.30 -8.60 3.72
N GLU A 68 -0.64 -9.62 4.50
CA GLU A 68 -0.28 -11.03 4.24
C GLU A 68 -0.91 -11.60 2.97
N HIS A 69 -1.87 -10.89 2.37
CA HIS A 69 -2.49 -11.27 1.11
C HIS A 69 -1.65 -10.90 -0.11
N LEU A 70 -0.76 -9.90 -0.01
CA LEU A 70 -0.02 -9.42 -1.16
C LEU A 70 0.92 -10.52 -1.65
N ASP A 71 0.59 -11.07 -2.82
CA ASP A 71 1.53 -11.82 -3.64
C ASP A 71 2.25 -10.88 -4.63
N ASP A 72 3.17 -11.44 -5.42
CA ASP A 72 3.94 -10.69 -6.41
C ASP A 72 3.03 -9.94 -7.40
N ALA A 73 1.90 -10.54 -7.79
CA ALA A 73 0.99 -9.96 -8.77
C ALA A 73 0.20 -8.79 -8.17
N GLU A 74 -0.36 -8.95 -6.97
CA GLU A 74 -1.06 -7.88 -6.26
C GLU A 74 -0.10 -6.74 -5.89
N GLN A 75 1.14 -7.04 -5.53
CA GLN A 75 2.16 -6.02 -5.28
C GLN A 75 2.45 -5.20 -6.54
N GLU A 76 2.62 -5.84 -7.70
CA GLU A 76 2.80 -5.10 -8.96
C GLU A 76 1.58 -4.27 -9.34
N LEU A 77 0.38 -4.82 -9.18
CA LEU A 77 -0.86 -4.12 -9.47
C LEU A 77 -0.99 -2.86 -8.61
N PHE A 78 -0.68 -2.95 -7.31
CA PHE A 78 -0.64 -1.78 -6.44
C PHE A 78 0.46 -0.79 -6.85
N ALA A 79 1.69 -1.25 -7.08
CA ALA A 79 2.82 -0.39 -7.44
C ALA A 79 2.56 0.38 -8.75
N ARG A 80 1.87 -0.23 -9.72
CA ARG A 80 1.46 0.45 -10.97
C ARG A 80 0.50 1.62 -10.75
N ARG A 81 -0.24 1.64 -9.65
CA ARG A 81 -1.10 2.78 -9.28
C ARG A 81 -0.27 3.98 -8.81
N LEU A 82 0.97 3.78 -8.39
CA LEU A 82 1.89 4.84 -7.97
C LEU A 82 2.78 5.34 -9.11
N GLY A 83 2.90 4.59 -10.21
CA GLY A 83 3.67 4.99 -11.39
C GLY A 83 4.11 3.81 -12.25
N ASN A 84 4.98 4.09 -13.22
CA ASN A 84 5.55 3.04 -14.07
C ASN A 84 6.53 2.18 -13.28
N LEU A 85 6.42 0.86 -13.40
CA LEU A 85 7.40 -0.05 -12.82
C LEU A 85 8.71 0.03 -13.61
N VAL A 86 9.82 0.07 -12.89
CA VAL A 86 11.17 0.05 -13.46
C VAL A 86 11.91 -1.14 -12.85
N PRO A 87 12.32 -2.13 -13.65
CA PRO A 87 13.05 -3.29 -13.14
C PRO A 87 14.45 -2.87 -12.67
N HIS A 88 15.00 -3.61 -11.71
CA HIS A 88 16.33 -3.34 -11.20
C HIS A 88 17.39 -3.52 -12.30
N PRO A 89 18.38 -2.61 -12.44
CA PRO A 89 19.28 -2.61 -13.59
C PRO A 89 20.25 -3.79 -13.67
N THR A 90 20.59 -4.41 -12.54
CA THR A 90 21.58 -5.52 -12.49
C THR A 90 21.00 -6.86 -12.06
N GLN A 91 19.76 -6.88 -11.58
CA GLN A 91 19.10 -8.08 -11.10
C GLN A 91 17.78 -8.21 -11.85
N GLY A 92 17.62 -9.32 -12.56
CA GLY A 92 16.37 -9.59 -13.28
C GLY A 92 15.19 -9.67 -12.32
N PRO A 93 13.96 -9.40 -12.81
CA PRO A 93 12.77 -9.56 -11.99
C PRO A 93 12.56 -11.03 -11.59
N ALA A 94 11.81 -11.26 -10.51
CA ALA A 94 11.37 -12.58 -10.12
C ALA A 94 10.63 -13.28 -11.27
N ALA A 95 10.75 -14.60 -11.36
CA ALA A 95 10.19 -15.38 -12.47
C ALA A 95 8.67 -15.15 -12.60
N GLY A 96 8.22 -14.75 -13.79
CA GLY A 96 6.81 -14.46 -14.05
C GLY A 96 6.35 -13.05 -13.66
N THR A 97 7.25 -12.18 -13.18
CA THR A 97 6.95 -10.79 -12.80
C THR A 97 7.61 -9.80 -13.76
N ALA A 98 7.09 -8.58 -13.83
CA ALA A 98 7.65 -7.51 -14.63
C ALA A 98 8.80 -6.76 -13.94
N SER A 99 8.75 -6.59 -12.61
CA SER A 99 9.73 -5.76 -11.89
C SER A 99 9.94 -6.14 -10.41
N ILE A 100 9.41 -7.26 -9.91
CA ILE A 100 9.65 -7.69 -8.52
C ILE A 100 11.12 -8.05 -8.33
N LEU A 101 11.76 -7.46 -7.32
CA LEU A 101 13.13 -7.77 -6.92
C LEU A 101 13.12 -8.56 -5.61
N ASN A 102 13.69 -9.77 -5.64
CA ASN A 102 13.86 -10.57 -4.42
C ASN A 102 15.05 -10.06 -3.60
N LEU A 103 14.78 -9.63 -2.36
CA LEU A 103 15.79 -9.20 -1.40
C LEU A 103 15.97 -10.29 -0.33
N ASP A 104 16.99 -11.14 -0.50
CA ASP A 104 17.34 -12.19 0.46
C ASP A 104 18.83 -12.09 0.86
N SER A 105 19.06 -11.59 2.08
CA SER A 105 20.42 -11.43 2.63
C SER A 105 21.12 -12.74 3.01
N GLY A 106 20.41 -13.87 3.04
CA GLY A 106 20.97 -15.20 3.34
C GLY A 106 21.44 -15.96 2.11
N ARG A 107 20.98 -15.60 0.91
CA ARG A 107 21.29 -16.29 -0.36
C ARG A 107 22.33 -15.59 -1.24
N GLY A 108 23.05 -14.60 -0.70
CA GLY A 108 24.20 -14.01 -1.37
C GLY A 108 23.93 -12.76 -2.23
N GLY A 109 22.76 -12.13 -2.09
CA GLY A 109 22.57 -10.74 -2.54
C GLY A 109 23.23 -9.80 -1.53
N GLY A 110 24.09 -8.88 -2.00
CA GLY A 110 24.82 -7.96 -1.12
C GLY A 110 23.91 -7.26 -0.10
N ARG A 111 24.40 -7.08 1.12
CA ARG A 111 23.67 -6.35 2.15
C ARG A 111 23.82 -4.86 1.89
N ALA A 112 22.71 -4.15 1.87
CA ALA A 112 22.73 -2.70 1.84
C ALA A 112 23.03 -2.18 3.26
N ASP A 113 24.31 -2.22 3.65
CA ASP A 113 24.79 -1.87 5.00
C ASP A 113 25.40 -0.46 5.09
N GLN A 114 25.36 0.28 3.98
CA GLN A 114 25.73 1.69 3.89
C GLN A 114 24.51 2.55 3.63
N TRP A 115 24.53 3.79 4.15
CA TRP A 115 23.50 4.79 3.84
C TRP A 115 23.58 5.20 2.37
N HIS A 116 22.47 5.06 1.66
CA HIS A 116 22.27 5.45 0.26
C HIS A 116 20.82 5.88 0.05
#